data_AF-A0A3C0NAF1-F1
#
_entry.id   AF-A0A3C0NAF1-F1
#
_cell.length_a   1.000
_cell.length_b   1.000
_cell.length_c   1.000
_cell.angle_alpha   90.00
_cell.angle_beta   90.00
_cell.angle_gamma   90.00
#
_symmetry.space_group_name_H-M   'P 1'
#
loop_
_entity.id
_entity.type
_entity.pdbx_description
1 polymer ?
#
loop_
_entity_poly.entity_id
_entity_poly.type
_entity_poly.pdbx_seq_one_letter_code
_entity_poly.pdbx_strand_id
1 'polypeptide(L)'
;MAAGGDDFLPKPVEVDELFKLLQKYLKLTWIYDCKDSRVEPQKKQLSISSSSISNTVLTEKIVPPPADQLAILWDLARKGQITHIQEQAEKIQQLDPKFIPFCQQLTQLSREFKIKQIRDFI
;
A
#
# COMPACT_ATOMS: atom_id res chain seq x y z
N MET A 1 -37.87 7.34 17.10
CA MET A 1 -36.40 7.51 17.08
C MET A 1 -35.82 6.28 16.41
N ALA A 2 -35.60 6.30 15.10
CA ALA A 2 -34.95 5.20 14.40
C ALA A 2 -33.52 5.65 14.11
N ALA A 3 -32.57 5.14 14.89
CA ALA A 3 -31.15 5.41 14.69
C ALA A 3 -30.73 4.88 13.31
N GLY A 4 -29.96 5.68 12.55
CA GLY A 4 -29.59 5.42 11.16
C GLY A 4 -28.54 4.32 10.96
N GLY A 5 -28.70 3.18 11.64
CA GLY A 5 -27.90 1.98 11.42
C GLY A 5 -28.71 0.91 10.70
N ASP A 6 -28.12 0.27 9.71
CA ASP A 6 -28.78 -0.79 8.91
C ASP A 6 -28.89 -2.13 9.67
N ASP A 7 -28.01 -2.40 10.63
CA ASP A 7 -28.00 -3.61 11.47
C ASP A 7 -27.18 -3.41 12.75
N PHE A 8 -27.26 -4.35 13.70
CA PHE A 8 -26.56 -4.31 14.98
C PHE A 8 -25.78 -5.58 15.25
N LEU A 9 -24.51 -5.44 15.65
CA LEU A 9 -23.63 -6.55 16.01
C LEU A 9 -23.35 -6.53 17.53
N PRO A 10 -23.85 -7.50 18.31
CA PRO A 10 -23.63 -7.55 19.75
C PRO A 10 -22.16 -7.83 20.10
N LYS A 11 -21.76 -7.48 21.33
CA LYS A 11 -20.42 -7.81 21.85
C LYS A 11 -20.45 -9.20 22.52
N PRO A 12 -19.35 -9.99 22.45
CA PRO A 12 -18.12 -9.73 21.70
C PRO A 12 -18.34 -9.84 20.18
N VAL A 13 -17.63 -9.01 19.41
CA VAL A 13 -17.78 -8.97 17.95
C VAL A 13 -17.17 -10.23 17.34
N GLU A 14 -18.01 -11.08 16.73
CA GLU A 14 -17.58 -12.23 15.95
C GLU A 14 -17.26 -11.83 14.52
N VAL A 15 -16.05 -12.15 14.05
CA VAL A 15 -15.50 -11.70 12.76
C VAL A 15 -16.31 -12.25 11.57
N ASP A 16 -16.78 -13.49 11.68
CA ASP A 16 -17.59 -14.14 10.64
C ASP A 16 -18.96 -13.47 10.46
N GLU A 17 -19.60 -13.09 11.58
CA GLU A 17 -20.88 -12.39 11.58
C GLU A 17 -20.74 -10.97 11.02
N LEU A 18 -19.65 -10.27 11.36
CA LEU A 18 -19.32 -8.99 10.75
C LEU A 18 -19.17 -9.07 9.22
N PHE A 19 -18.42 -10.06 8.71
CA PHE A 19 -18.23 -10.22 7.27
C PHE A 19 -19.51 -10.56 6.52
N LYS A 20 -20.42 -11.34 7.13
CA LYS A 20 -21.76 -11.59 6.58
C LYS A 20 -22.58 -10.32 6.48
N LEU A 21 -22.58 -9.47 7.51
CA LEU A 21 -23.28 -8.18 7.48
C LEU A 21 -22.71 -7.27 6.40
N LEU A 22 -21.38 -7.13 6.32
CA LEU A 22 -20.73 -6.34 5.27
C LEU A 22 -21.08 -6.86 3.87
N GLN A 23 -21.06 -8.17 3.65
CA GLN A 23 -21.46 -8.77 2.37
C GLN A 23 -22.94 -8.48 2.04
N LYS A 24 -23.84 -8.57 3.02
CA LYS A 24 -25.28 -8.33 2.84
C LYS A 24 -25.56 -6.88 2.45
N TYR A 25 -24.98 -5.91 3.18
CA TYR A 25 -25.31 -4.49 3.00
C TYR A 25 -24.51 -3.82 1.88
N LEU A 26 -23.24 -4.21 1.69
CA LEU A 26 -22.36 -3.64 0.66
C LEU A 26 -22.33 -4.47 -0.63
N LYS A 27 -23.02 -5.62 -0.67
CA LYS A 27 -23.08 -6.54 -1.84
C LYS A 27 -21.69 -6.92 -2.36
N LEU A 28 -20.77 -7.21 -1.43
CA LEU A 28 -19.37 -7.53 -1.73
C LEU A 28 -19.19 -9.00 -2.11
N THR A 29 -18.22 -9.29 -2.97
CA THR A 29 -17.76 -10.65 -3.27
C THR A 29 -16.40 -10.87 -2.61
N TRP A 30 -16.32 -11.81 -1.68
CA TRP A 30 -15.05 -12.14 -1.03
C TRP A 30 -14.14 -12.94 -1.96
N ILE A 31 -12.90 -12.48 -2.12
CA ILE A 31 -11.84 -13.21 -2.82
C ILE A 31 -10.88 -13.71 -1.73
N TYR A 32 -10.98 -15.00 -1.40
CA TYR A 32 -10.09 -15.64 -0.44
C TYR A 32 -8.88 -16.23 -1.17
N ASP A 33 -7.68 -15.88 -0.75
CA ASP A 33 -6.45 -16.51 -1.23
C ASP A 33 -6.38 -17.92 -0.65
N CYS A 34 -6.75 -18.91 -1.46
CA CYS A 34 -6.62 -20.32 -1.15
C CYS A 34 -5.13 -20.71 -1.20
N LYS A 35 -4.39 -20.39 -0.13
CA LYS A 35 -3.11 -21.05 0.18
C LYS A 35 -3.35 -22.30 1.02
N ASP A 36 -4.24 -23.17 0.54
CA ASP A 36 -4.24 -24.55 1.01
C ASP A 36 -3.18 -25.31 0.21
N SER A 37 -2.18 -25.81 0.94
CA SER A 37 -1.07 -26.56 0.39
C SER A 37 -1.55 -27.93 -0.07
N ARG A 38 -1.71 -28.11 -1.40
CA ARG A 38 -1.58 -29.42 -2.03
C ARG A 38 -0.63 -29.37 -3.21
N VAL A 39 0.51 -30.02 -2.99
CA VAL A 39 1.51 -30.46 -3.96
C VAL A 39 0.89 -31.17 -5.15
N GLU A 40 1.26 -30.75 -6.37
CA GLU A 40 1.75 -31.63 -7.44
C GLU A 40 2.52 -30.83 -8.51
N PRO A 41 3.52 -31.43 -9.20
CA PRO A 41 4.51 -30.72 -9.98
C PRO A 41 4.30 -30.90 -11.48
N GLN A 42 3.94 -29.85 -12.24
CA GLN A 42 4.14 -29.88 -13.69
C GLN A 42 4.59 -28.53 -14.26
N LYS A 43 5.82 -28.56 -14.78
CA LYS A 43 6.41 -27.62 -15.73
C LYS A 43 5.41 -27.23 -16.83
N LYS A 44 5.22 -25.93 -17.03
CA LYS A 44 5.13 -25.38 -18.39
C LYS A 44 5.74 -23.99 -18.45
N GLN A 45 6.98 -24.01 -18.91
CA GLN A 45 7.71 -22.89 -19.48
C GLN A 45 6.92 -22.30 -20.65
N LEU A 46 6.63 -20.99 -20.62
CA LEU A 46 6.56 -20.17 -21.81
C LEU A 46 6.99 -18.74 -21.46
N SER A 47 8.24 -18.49 -21.79
CA SER A 47 8.95 -17.22 -21.92
C SER A 47 8.22 -16.27 -22.90
N ILE A 48 8.12 -14.97 -22.64
CA ILE A 48 8.86 -13.83 -23.26
C ILE A 48 7.95 -12.60 -22.96
N SER A 49 8.35 -11.48 -22.36
CA SER A 49 9.51 -10.66 -22.67
C SER A 49 10.23 -10.15 -21.43
N SER A 50 11.54 -10.37 -21.45
CA SER A 50 12.56 -9.59 -20.78
C SER A 50 12.34 -8.09 -20.95
N SER A 51 12.02 -7.42 -19.85
CA SER A 51 12.66 -6.15 -19.52
C SER A 51 13.36 -6.38 -18.20
N SER A 52 14.61 -6.84 -18.29
CA SER A 52 15.55 -6.83 -17.19
C SER A 52 15.64 -5.41 -16.67
N ILE A 53 14.89 -5.09 -15.62
CA ILE A 53 15.30 -4.05 -14.69
C ILE A 53 16.05 -4.80 -13.60
N SER A 54 17.23 -5.28 -13.99
CA SER A 54 18.36 -5.37 -13.08
C SER A 54 18.66 -3.95 -12.61
N ASN A 55 17.91 -3.44 -11.65
CA ASN A 55 18.43 -2.41 -10.78
C ASN A 55 18.86 -3.15 -9.52
N THR A 56 20.05 -3.76 -9.67
CA THR A 56 21.21 -3.42 -8.86
C THR A 56 20.83 -2.62 -7.63
N VAL A 57 21.11 -3.19 -6.47
CA VAL A 57 21.23 -2.51 -5.19
C VAL A 57 22.31 -1.43 -5.34
N LEU A 58 22.00 -0.38 -6.07
CA LEU A 58 22.73 0.86 -6.01
C LEU A 58 22.30 1.43 -4.68
N THR A 59 23.17 1.27 -3.70
CA THR A 59 23.25 2.16 -2.56
C THR A 59 23.58 3.57 -3.09
N GLU A 60 22.74 4.12 -3.96
CA GLU A 60 22.73 5.54 -4.25
C GLU A 60 22.36 6.17 -2.92
N LYS A 61 23.20 7.09 -2.43
CA LYS A 61 22.91 7.83 -1.21
C LYS A 61 21.51 8.41 -1.36
N ILE A 62 20.56 7.85 -0.61
CA ILE A 62 19.20 8.39 -0.53
C ILE A 62 19.37 9.76 0.10
N VAL A 63 19.27 10.81 -0.73
CA VAL A 63 19.32 12.19 -0.23
C VAL A 63 17.92 12.52 0.26
N PRO A 64 17.74 12.80 1.56
CA PRO A 64 16.44 13.20 2.05
C PRO A 64 16.07 14.60 1.49
N PRO A 65 14.80 14.81 1.13
CA PRO A 65 14.31 16.14 0.75
C PRO A 65 14.38 17.12 1.94
N PRO A 66 14.26 18.43 1.69
CA PRO A 66 14.31 19.44 2.76
C PRO A 66 13.21 19.21 3.81
N ALA A 67 13.46 19.67 5.03
CA ALA A 67 12.61 19.42 6.20
C ALA A 67 11.14 19.84 6.00
N ASP A 68 10.87 20.93 5.28
CA ASP A 68 9.51 21.33 4.90
C ASP A 68 8.75 20.23 4.14
N GLN A 69 9.42 19.59 3.18
CA GLN A 69 8.82 18.54 2.37
C GLN A 69 8.61 17.26 3.19
N LEU A 70 9.56 16.92 4.06
CA LEU A 70 9.43 15.79 4.99
C LEU A 70 8.27 15.99 5.98
N ALA A 71 8.08 17.21 6.50
CA ALA A 71 6.97 17.50 7.41
C ALA A 71 5.61 17.31 6.74
N ILE A 72 5.47 17.73 5.47
CA ILE A 72 4.26 17.50 4.67
C ILE A 72 4.04 15.99 4.48
N LEU A 73 5.07 15.26 4.06
CA LEU A 73 4.99 13.82 3.87
C LEU A 73 4.62 13.08 5.16
N TRP A 74 5.16 13.50 6.30
CA TRP A 74 4.85 12.93 7.60
C TRP A 74 3.39 13.16 8.01
N ASP A 75 2.86 14.37 7.79
CA ASP A 75 1.44 14.67 8.04
C ASP A 75 0.52 13.83 7.13
N LEU A 76 0.87 13.71 5.85
CA LEU A 76 0.13 12.87 4.90
C LEU A 76 0.18 11.39 5.30
N ALA A 77 1.34 10.89 5.72
CA ALA A 77 1.52 9.52 6.21
C ALA A 77 0.75 9.26 7.51
N ARG A 78 0.72 10.24 8.41
CA ARG A 78 -0.08 10.19 9.65
C ARG A 78 -1.58 10.15 9.37
N LYS A 79 -2.04 10.87 8.35
CA LYS A 79 -3.44 10.88 7.88
C LYS A 79 -3.78 9.68 6.98
N GLY A 80 -2.81 8.87 6.58
CA GLY A 80 -3.01 7.72 5.70
C GLY A 80 -3.37 8.11 4.25
N GLN A 81 -3.03 9.33 3.84
CA GLN A 81 -3.38 9.87 2.52
C GLN A 81 -2.40 9.41 1.44
N ILE A 82 -2.44 8.13 1.10
CA ILE A 82 -1.46 7.49 0.20
C ILE A 82 -1.39 8.16 -1.18
N THR A 83 -2.54 8.54 -1.75
CA THR A 83 -2.58 9.23 -3.05
C THR A 83 -1.79 10.55 -2.99
N HIS A 84 -2.01 11.35 -1.95
CA HIS A 84 -1.30 12.60 -1.76
C HIS A 84 0.20 12.42 -1.47
N ILE A 85 0.60 11.31 -0.83
CA ILE A 85 2.03 10.97 -0.63
C ILE A 85 2.71 10.74 -1.99
N GLN A 86 2.04 10.06 -2.92
CA GLN A 86 2.57 9.83 -4.27
C GLN A 86 2.68 11.15 -5.05
N GLU A 87 1.63 11.97 -5.04
CA GLU A 87 1.66 13.29 -5.68
C GLU A 87 2.77 14.18 -5.12
N GLN A 88 2.98 14.17 -3.81
CA GLN A 88 4.05 14.94 -3.17
C GLN A 88 5.43 14.39 -3.53
N ALA A 89 5.59 13.07 -3.61
CA ALA A 89 6.82 12.44 -4.06
C ALA A 89 7.13 12.80 -5.53
N GLU A 90 6.14 12.89 -6.41
CA GLU A 90 6.32 13.35 -7.79
C GLU A 90 6.78 14.82 -7.85
N LYS A 91 6.18 15.71 -7.03
CA LYS A 91 6.63 17.11 -6.94
C LYS A 91 8.08 17.22 -6.48
N ILE A 92 8.47 16.43 -5.48
CA ILE A 92 9.85 16.39 -4.98
C ILE A 92 10.83 15.87 -6.04
N GLN A 93 10.42 14.89 -6.86
CA GLN A 93 11.23 14.43 -8.00
C GLN A 93 11.45 15.51 -9.06
N GLN A 94 10.44 16.34 -9.32
CA GLN A 94 10.54 17.45 -10.27
C GLN A 94 11.39 18.61 -9.75
N LEU A 95 11.49 18.77 -8.42
CA LEU A 95 12.31 19.80 -7.78
C LEU A 95 13.81 19.56 -7.99
N ASP A 96 14.26 18.33 -7.74
CA ASP A 96 15.66 17.98 -7.94
C ASP A 96 15.82 16.47 -8.18
N PRO A 97 16.50 16.06 -9.26
CA PRO A 97 16.71 14.65 -9.57
C PRO A 97 17.48 13.88 -8.48
N LYS A 98 18.18 14.56 -7.55
CA LYS A 98 18.83 13.90 -6.40
C LYS A 98 17.85 13.22 -5.44
N PHE A 99 16.56 13.59 -5.46
CA PHE A 99 15.52 13.02 -4.60
C PHE A 99 14.77 11.85 -5.24
N ILE A 100 15.07 11.51 -6.50
CA ILE A 100 14.51 10.36 -7.21
C ILE A 100 14.61 9.06 -6.39
N PRO A 101 15.76 8.65 -5.84
CA PRO A 101 15.85 7.40 -5.09
C PRO A 101 14.95 7.38 -3.83
N PHE A 102 14.83 8.51 -3.13
CA PHE A 102 13.92 8.65 -1.99
C PHE A 102 12.46 8.49 -2.41
N CYS A 103 12.06 9.19 -3.47
CA CYS A 103 10.68 9.20 -3.95
C CYS A 103 10.28 7.87 -4.57
N GLN A 104 11.20 7.16 -5.21
CA GLN A 104 10.97 5.80 -5.70
C GLN A 104 10.69 4.84 -4.55
N GLN A 105 11.48 4.88 -3.46
CA GLN A 105 11.23 4.05 -2.28
C GLN A 105 9.87 4.39 -1.64
N LEU A 106 9.57 5.67 -1.49
CA LEU A 106 8.31 6.15 -0.93
C LEU A 106 7.09 5.73 -1.79
N THR A 107 7.22 5.80 -3.11
CA THR A 107 6.18 5.38 -4.06
C THR A 107 5.97 3.87 -4.01
N GLN A 108 7.06 3.09 -3.90
CA GLN A 108 6.97 1.64 -3.74
C GLN A 108 6.22 1.26 -2.46
N LEU A 109 6.59 1.86 -1.32
CA LEU A 109 5.91 1.63 -0.04
C LEU A 109 4.43 2.07 -0.09
N SER A 110 4.14 3.16 -0.81
CA SER A 110 2.79 3.66 -1.04
C SER A 110 1.93 2.70 -1.87
N ARG A 111 2.50 2.12 -2.94
CA ARG A 111 1.83 1.10 -3.77
C ARG A 111 1.51 -0.17 -2.99
N GLU A 112 2.38 -0.54 -2.05
CA GLU A 112 2.16 -1.68 -1.15
C GLU A 112 1.28 -1.33 0.07
N PHE A 113 0.73 -0.12 0.16
CA PHE A 113 -0.09 0.36 1.29
C PHE A 113 0.61 0.21 2.66
N LYS A 114 1.96 0.22 2.67
CA LYS A 114 2.79 -0.01 3.87
C LYS A 114 2.99 1.28 4.68
N ILE A 115 1.90 1.88 5.15
CA ILE A 115 1.88 3.18 5.85
C ILE A 115 2.82 3.19 7.07
N LYS A 116 2.93 2.09 7.81
CA LYS A 116 3.86 1.98 8.95
C LYS A 116 5.32 2.15 8.51
N GLN A 117 5.69 1.54 7.39
CA GLN A 117 7.05 1.64 6.86
C GLN A 117 7.31 3.01 6.25
N ILE A 118 6.30 3.64 5.64
CA ILE A 118 6.41 5.03 5.18
C ILE A 118 6.76 5.96 6.34
N ARG A 119 6.12 5.77 7.51
CA ARG A 119 6.38 6.59 8.70
C ARG A 119 7.73 6.34 9.37
N ASP A 120 8.29 5.15 9.20
CA ASP A 120 9.63 4.81 9.70
C ASP A 120 10.73 5.34 8.76
N PHE A 121 10.39 5.46 7.48
CA PHE A 121 11.28 5.94 6.42
C PHE A 121 11.41 7.48 6.36
N ILE A 122 10.44 8.22 6.90
CA ILE A 122 10.40 9.69 6.96
C ILE A 122 10.88 10.15 8.34
#